data_AF-A0A9D5FIJ9-F1
#
_entry.id   AF-A0A9D5FIJ9-F1
#
_cell.length_a   1.000
_cell.length_b   1.000
_cell.length_c   1.000
_cell.angle_alpha   90.00
_cell.angle_beta   90.00
_cell.angle_gamma   90.00
#
_symmetry.space_group_name_H-M   'P 1'
#
loop_
_entity.id
_entity.type
_entity.pdbx_description
1 polymer ?
#
loop_
_entity_poly.entity_id
_entity_poly.type
_entity_poly.pdbx_seq_one_letter_code
_entity_poly.pdbx_strand_id
1 'polypeptide(L)'
;MSGEQIQPQKPKRGRGAPLGNKNAMTHGFYARRLPASQLDGLDATTASSLKEEIDLMRIFARKVAQSGAEVTDLGENKSILNTLSNATSSINRLVRTHTHIPDPTLDPKWMLRQALLELEEEWPELKKFGDQFRTPEEITKVDARVAARKARSQP
;
A
#
# COMPACT_ATOMS: atom_id res chain seq x y z
N MET A 1 -53.70 -30.56 -15.12
CA MET A 1 -53.18 -29.89 -13.91
C MET A 1 -51.68 -30.15 -13.86
N SER A 2 -50.87 -29.18 -14.26
CA SER A 2 -49.40 -29.31 -14.32
C SER A 2 -48.82 -28.80 -13.01
N GLY A 3 -48.28 -29.72 -12.20
CA GLY A 3 -47.61 -29.38 -10.95
C GLY A 3 -46.19 -28.87 -11.24
N GLU A 4 -45.94 -27.62 -10.88
CA GLU A 4 -44.64 -26.97 -10.99
C GLU A 4 -43.71 -27.48 -9.88
N GLN A 5 -42.63 -28.18 -10.26
CA GLN A 5 -41.64 -28.69 -9.32
C GLN A 5 -40.64 -27.57 -8.97
N ILE A 6 -40.65 -27.13 -7.71
CA ILE A 6 -39.69 -26.15 -7.18
C ILE A 6 -38.39 -26.88 -6.82
N GLN A 7 -37.31 -26.61 -7.55
CA GLN A 7 -35.98 -27.15 -7.22
C GLN A 7 -35.36 -26.42 -6.01
N PRO A 8 -34.69 -27.12 -5.07
CA PRO A 8 -34.11 -26.51 -3.89
C PRO A 8 -32.83 -25.71 -4.22
N GLN A 9 -32.81 -24.44 -3.86
CA GLN A 9 -31.64 -23.57 -4.06
C GLN A 9 -30.51 -23.90 -3.08
N LYS A 10 -29.29 -24.13 -3.59
CA LYS A 10 -28.09 -24.38 -2.76
C LYS A 10 -27.71 -23.12 -1.95
N PRO A 11 -27.30 -23.27 -0.68
CA PRO A 11 -26.95 -22.13 0.17
C PRO A 11 -25.72 -21.39 -0.36
N LYS A 12 -25.80 -20.06 -0.42
CA LYS A 12 -24.69 -19.18 -0.81
C LYS A 12 -23.55 -19.31 0.22
N ARG A 13 -22.35 -19.67 -0.24
CA ARG A 13 -21.16 -19.77 0.62
C ARG A 13 -20.81 -18.38 1.17
N GLY A 14 -20.57 -18.29 2.48
CA GLY A 14 -20.17 -17.04 3.13
C GLY A 14 -18.89 -16.47 2.53
N ARG A 15 -18.81 -15.14 2.44
CA ARG A 15 -17.59 -14.45 2.00
C ARG A 15 -16.54 -14.58 3.11
N GLY A 16 -15.43 -15.25 2.79
CA GLY A 16 -14.32 -15.42 3.73
C GLY A 16 -13.47 -16.63 3.36
N ALA A 17 -12.24 -16.65 3.87
CA ALA A 17 -11.42 -17.85 3.82
C ALA A 17 -12.12 -18.97 4.62
N PRO A 18 -12.03 -20.24 4.19
CA PRO A 18 -12.57 -21.37 4.94
C PRO A 18 -12.03 -21.38 6.38
N LEU A 19 -12.89 -21.73 7.34
CA LEU A 19 -12.48 -21.90 8.74
C LEU A 19 -11.35 -22.95 8.79
N GLY A 20 -10.20 -22.57 9.35
CA GLY A 20 -9.00 -23.43 9.38
C GLY A 20 -8.04 -23.27 8.20
N ASN A 21 -8.22 -22.28 7.31
CA ASN A 21 -7.24 -21.96 6.28
C ASN A 21 -5.90 -21.49 6.88
N LYS A 22 -4.88 -22.36 6.82
CA LYS A 22 -3.52 -22.07 7.28
C LYS A 22 -2.62 -21.39 6.24
N ASN A 23 -3.12 -21.08 5.03
CA ASN A 23 -2.29 -20.48 3.98
C ASN A 23 -1.65 -19.16 4.42
N ALA A 24 -2.34 -18.36 5.25
CA ALA A 24 -1.77 -17.13 5.80
C ALA A 24 -0.62 -17.38 6.80
N MET A 25 -0.60 -18.56 7.44
CA MET A 25 0.44 -18.99 8.39
C MET A 25 1.60 -19.70 7.68
N THR A 26 1.35 -20.35 6.55
CA THR A 26 2.37 -21.09 5.78
C THR A 26 3.04 -20.25 4.70
N HIS A 27 2.28 -19.35 4.06
CA HIS A 27 2.71 -18.55 2.90
C HIS A 27 2.41 -17.06 3.03
N GLY A 28 1.77 -16.64 4.13
CA GLY A 28 1.46 -15.23 4.37
C GLY A 28 2.53 -14.52 5.19
N PHE A 29 2.25 -13.27 5.53
CA PHE A 29 3.12 -12.37 6.29
C PHE A 29 3.58 -12.91 7.66
N TYR A 30 2.93 -13.97 8.17
CA TYR A 30 3.22 -14.62 9.45
C TYR A 30 3.93 -15.97 9.32
N ALA A 31 4.33 -16.38 8.12
CA ALA A 31 5.17 -17.57 7.95
C ALA A 31 6.50 -17.35 8.66
N ARG A 32 6.94 -18.36 9.44
CA ARG A 32 8.17 -18.30 10.24
C ARG A 32 9.35 -17.87 9.36
N ARG A 33 10.10 -16.89 9.88
CA ARG A 33 11.26 -16.23 9.24
C ARG A 33 12.15 -17.26 8.52
N LEU A 34 12.48 -16.95 7.27
CA LEU A 34 13.45 -17.70 6.48
C LEU A 34 14.80 -17.76 7.22
N PRO A 35 15.52 -18.90 7.17
CA PRO A 35 16.83 -19.05 7.79
C PRO A 35 17.84 -18.07 7.16
N ALA A 36 18.76 -17.55 7.98
CA ALA A 36 19.72 -16.52 7.58
C ALA A 36 20.60 -16.89 6.37
N SER A 37 20.85 -18.18 6.15
CA SER A 37 21.58 -18.69 4.97
C SER A 37 20.83 -18.51 3.65
N GLN A 38 19.52 -18.24 3.68
CA GLN A 38 18.69 -17.90 2.52
C GLN A 38 18.53 -16.39 2.33
N LEU A 39 19.08 -15.58 3.24
CA LEU A 39 19.11 -14.12 3.17
C LEU A 39 20.46 -13.59 2.63
N ASP A 40 21.47 -14.46 2.55
CA ASP A 40 22.81 -14.11 2.08
C ASP A 40 22.78 -13.85 0.56
N GLY A 41 23.07 -12.62 0.14
CA GLY A 41 22.96 -12.14 -1.24
C GLY A 41 21.69 -11.34 -1.56
N LEU A 42 20.75 -11.19 -0.61
CA LEU A 42 19.58 -10.32 -0.81
C LEU A 42 19.97 -8.84 -0.76
N ASP A 43 21.02 -8.46 -0.03
CA ASP A 43 21.43 -7.06 0.20
C ASP A 43 21.85 -6.30 -1.07
N ALA A 44 22.18 -7.00 -2.17
CA ALA A 44 22.51 -6.36 -3.45
C ALA A 44 21.30 -6.25 -4.40
N THR A 45 20.14 -6.82 -4.06
CA THR A 45 18.91 -6.80 -4.88
C THR A 45 17.65 -6.82 -4.00
N THR A 46 17.70 -6.21 -2.82
CA THR A 46 16.54 -6.02 -1.97
C THR A 46 15.80 -4.81 -2.49
N ALA A 47 14.62 -5.02 -3.09
CA ALA A 47 13.62 -3.96 -3.15
C ALA A 47 13.37 -3.52 -1.69
N SER A 48 13.94 -2.40 -1.30
CA SER A 48 13.83 -1.80 0.03
C SER A 48 12.44 -1.19 0.25
N SER A 49 11.66 -1.07 -0.83
CA SER A 49 10.27 -0.62 -0.83
C SER A 49 9.42 -1.44 -1.80
N LEU A 50 8.10 -1.54 -1.52
CA LEU A 50 7.12 -2.13 -2.44
C LEU A 50 7.12 -1.44 -3.82
N LYS A 51 7.50 -0.16 -3.84
CA LYS A 51 7.69 0.61 -5.07
C LYS A 51 8.86 0.06 -5.91
N GLU A 52 10.00 -0.22 -5.30
CA GLU A 52 11.14 -0.85 -5.99
C GLU A 52 10.79 -2.24 -6.52
N GLU A 53 9.99 -3.02 -5.80
CA GLU A 53 9.54 -4.33 -6.25
C GLU A 53 8.63 -4.22 -7.49
N ILE A 54 7.72 -3.24 -7.51
CA ILE A 54 6.89 -2.92 -8.68
C ILE A 54 7.78 -2.50 -9.87
N ASP A 55 8.77 -1.65 -9.63
CA ASP A 55 9.67 -1.15 -10.67
C ASP A 55 10.54 -2.28 -11.25
N LEU A 56 11.05 -3.17 -10.39
CA LEU A 56 11.82 -4.35 -10.77
C LEU A 56 10.98 -5.32 -11.61
N MET A 57 9.75 -5.63 -11.19
CA MET A 57 8.82 -6.49 -11.92
C MET A 57 8.48 -5.92 -13.31
N ARG A 58 8.32 -4.60 -13.44
CA ARG A 58 8.10 -3.92 -14.73
C ARG A 58 9.32 -4.00 -15.64
N ILE A 59 10.53 -3.90 -15.09
CA ILE A 59 11.77 -4.07 -15.86
C ILE A 59 11.86 -5.50 -16.41
N PHE A 60 11.65 -6.52 -15.57
CA PHE A 60 11.68 -7.90 -16.00
C PHE A 60 10.58 -8.24 -17.02
N ALA A 61 9.36 -7.76 -16.82
CA ALA A 61 8.28 -7.95 -17.80
C ALA A 61 8.65 -7.35 -19.17
N ARG A 62 9.28 -6.18 -19.22
CA ARG A 62 9.78 -5.58 -20.47
C ARG A 62 10.89 -6.41 -21.11
N LYS A 63 11.84 -6.91 -20.32
CA LYS A 63 12.92 -7.78 -20.83
C LYS A 63 12.35 -9.06 -21.44
N VAL A 64 11.41 -9.72 -20.75
CA VAL A 64 10.74 -10.94 -21.24
C VAL A 64 9.96 -10.64 -22.54
N ALA A 65 9.28 -9.51 -22.62
CA ALA A 65 8.58 -9.10 -23.85
C ALA A 65 9.55 -8.83 -25.02
N GLN A 66 10.70 -8.22 -24.76
CA GLN A 66 11.75 -8.01 -25.78
C GLN A 66 12.35 -9.33 -26.25
N SER A 67 12.72 -10.24 -25.34
CA SER A 67 13.24 -11.56 -25.71
C SER A 67 12.22 -12.41 -26.46
N GLY A 68 10.93 -12.26 -26.16
CA GLY A 68 9.86 -12.97 -26.88
C GLY A 68 9.59 -12.46 -28.29
N ALA A 69 10.04 -11.24 -28.65
CA ALA A 69 9.84 -10.71 -30.00
C ALA A 69 10.64 -11.48 -31.06
N GLU A 70 11.68 -12.20 -30.67
CA GLU A 70 12.55 -12.99 -31.55
C GLU A 70 12.16 -14.48 -31.60
N VAL A 71 11.16 -14.90 -30.81
CA VAL A 71 10.74 -16.30 -30.70
C VAL A 71 9.75 -16.65 -31.81
N THR A 72 10.15 -17.57 -32.68
CA THR A 72 9.29 -18.08 -33.77
C THR A 72 8.49 -19.33 -33.38
N ASP A 73 8.86 -20.01 -32.29
CA ASP A 73 8.13 -21.19 -31.81
C ASP A 73 6.83 -20.81 -31.09
N LEU A 74 5.74 -21.48 -31.45
CA LEU A 74 4.42 -21.20 -30.90
C LEU A 74 4.29 -21.65 -29.44
N GLY A 75 4.97 -22.73 -29.04
CA GLY A 75 4.98 -23.25 -27.68
C GLY A 75 5.68 -22.30 -26.71
N GLU A 76 6.87 -21.83 -27.10
CA GLU A 76 7.63 -20.83 -26.36
C GLU A 76 6.89 -19.49 -26.28
N ASN A 77 6.27 -19.03 -27.37
CA ASN A 77 5.43 -17.82 -27.36
C ASN A 77 4.27 -17.91 -26.36
N LYS A 78 3.60 -19.07 -26.27
CA LYS A 78 2.55 -19.31 -25.27
C LYS A 78 3.10 -19.25 -23.84
N SER A 79 4.29 -19.79 -23.61
CA SER A 79 4.96 -19.75 -22.30
C SER A 79 5.33 -18.33 -21.89
N ILE A 80 5.88 -17.55 -22.82
CA ILE A 80 6.23 -16.13 -22.62
C ILE A 80 4.99 -15.31 -22.32
N LEU A 81 3.91 -15.49 -23.09
CA LEU A 81 2.65 -14.78 -22.87
C LEU A 81 2.03 -15.11 -21.51
N ASN A 82 2.06 -16.38 -21.09
CA ASN A 82 1.61 -16.78 -19.75
C ASN A 82 2.45 -16.13 -18.65
N THR A 83 3.77 -16.09 -18.83
CA THR A 83 4.69 -15.45 -17.89
C THR A 83 4.40 -13.95 -17.75
N LEU A 84 4.18 -13.26 -18.87
CA LEU A 84 3.81 -11.84 -18.89
C LEU A 84 2.44 -11.58 -18.25
N SER A 85 1.46 -12.46 -18.48
CA SER A 85 0.13 -12.38 -17.86
C SER A 85 0.20 -12.52 -16.34
N ASN A 86 1.00 -13.47 -15.86
CA ASN A 86 1.25 -13.67 -14.44
C ASN A 86 2.00 -12.47 -13.82
N ALA A 87 3.04 -11.98 -14.48
CA ALA A 87 3.78 -10.80 -14.04
C ALA A 87 2.88 -9.56 -13.94
N THR A 88 2.02 -9.34 -14.94
CA THR A 88 1.05 -8.22 -14.96
C THR A 88 0.03 -8.35 -13.83
N SER A 89 -0.46 -9.56 -13.57
CA SER A 89 -1.37 -9.84 -12.46
C SER A 89 -0.72 -9.57 -11.10
N SER A 90 0.54 -9.95 -10.94
CA SER A 90 1.33 -9.67 -9.73
C SER A 90 1.58 -8.16 -9.55
N ILE A 91 1.98 -7.45 -10.62
CA ILE A 91 2.15 -5.99 -10.60
C ILE A 91 0.85 -5.30 -10.17
N ASN A 92 -0.31 -5.71 -10.70
CA ASN A 92 -1.59 -5.12 -10.32
C ASN A 92 -1.88 -5.33 -8.83
N ARG A 93 -1.59 -6.51 -8.28
CA ARG A 93 -1.72 -6.77 -6.84
C ARG A 93 -0.77 -5.90 -6.01
N LEU A 94 0.50 -5.79 -6.40
CA LEU A 94 1.49 -4.98 -5.69
C LEU A 94 1.14 -3.49 -5.72
N VAL A 95 0.73 -2.96 -6.88
CA VAL A 95 0.26 -1.57 -7.02
C VAL A 95 -0.95 -1.31 -6.13
N ARG A 96 -1.95 -2.20 -6.13
CA ARG A 96 -3.11 -2.07 -5.25
C ARG A 96 -2.72 -2.11 -3.78
N THR A 97 -1.81 -2.99 -3.38
CA THR A 97 -1.31 -3.02 -2.00
C THR A 97 -0.60 -1.71 -1.65
N HIS A 98 0.21 -1.17 -2.56
CA HIS A 98 0.94 0.08 -2.34
C HIS A 98 0.01 1.26 -2.07
N THR A 99 -1.12 1.36 -2.78
CA THR A 99 -2.10 2.44 -2.52
C THR A 99 -2.86 2.27 -1.20
N HIS A 100 -2.85 1.07 -0.59
CA HIS A 100 -3.55 0.79 0.66
C HIS A 100 -2.63 0.80 1.88
N ILE A 101 -1.32 0.78 1.69
CA ILE A 101 -0.36 0.95 2.79
C ILE A 101 -0.33 2.44 3.12
N PRO A 102 -0.76 2.85 4.33
CA PRO A 102 -0.60 4.22 4.78
C PRO A 102 0.89 4.52 4.81
N ASP A 103 1.31 5.56 4.09
CA ASP A 103 2.68 6.02 4.18
C ASP A 103 2.89 6.59 5.59
N PRO A 104 3.81 6.04 6.40
CA PRO A 104 4.05 6.52 7.77
C PRO A 104 4.58 7.96 7.81
N THR A 105 5.07 8.49 6.68
CA THR A 105 5.47 9.90 6.55
C THR A 105 4.27 10.82 6.27
N LEU A 106 3.17 10.28 5.74
CA LEU A 106 1.87 10.94 5.53
C LEU A 106 0.91 10.52 6.64
N ASP A 107 1.30 10.69 7.92
CA ASP A 107 0.36 10.52 9.04
C ASP A 107 -0.79 11.53 8.88
N PRO A 108 -2.03 11.08 8.60
CA PRO A 108 -3.15 12.00 8.35
C PRO A 108 -3.42 12.90 9.55
N LYS A 109 -3.13 12.42 10.76
CA LYS A 109 -3.26 13.19 11.99
C LYS A 109 -2.23 14.32 12.04
N TRP A 110 -0.99 14.02 11.67
CA TRP A 110 0.07 15.02 11.57
C TRP A 110 -0.24 16.06 10.48
N MET A 111 -0.66 15.62 9.29
CA MET A 111 -1.00 16.50 8.18
C MET A 111 -2.17 17.44 8.52
N LEU A 112 -3.24 16.90 9.10
CA LEU A 112 -4.40 17.70 9.51
C LEU A 112 -4.00 18.71 10.60
N ARG A 113 -3.20 18.28 11.57
CA ARG A 113 -2.70 19.17 12.62
C ARG A 113 -1.83 20.28 12.05
N GLN A 114 -1.01 19.97 11.07
CA GLN A 114 -0.16 20.94 10.40
C GLN A 114 -0.98 21.95 9.60
N ALA A 115 -1.96 21.49 8.82
CA ALA A 115 -2.86 22.35 8.06
C ALA A 115 -3.68 23.29 8.97
N LEU A 116 -4.15 22.79 10.13
CA LEU A 116 -4.85 23.61 11.12
C LEU A 116 -3.95 24.70 11.70
N LEU A 117 -2.68 24.38 12.00
CA LEU A 117 -1.73 25.38 12.49
C LEU A 117 -1.44 26.47 11.45
N GLU A 118 -1.38 26.11 10.17
CA GLU A 118 -1.22 27.08 9.06
C GLU A 118 -2.44 27.99 8.95
N LEU A 119 -3.65 27.42 9.00
CA LEU A 119 -4.89 28.18 8.99
C LEU A 119 -5.02 29.12 10.20
N GLU A 120 -4.59 28.69 11.39
CA GLU A 120 -4.59 29.55 12.59
C GLU A 120 -3.57 30.70 12.50
N GLU A 121 -2.49 30.53 11.74
CA GLU A 121 -1.53 31.60 11.45
C GLU A 121 -2.10 32.62 10.46
N GLU A 122 -2.77 32.16 9.41
CA GLU A 122 -3.35 33.04 8.39
C GLU A 122 -4.62 33.73 8.89
N TRP A 123 -5.46 33.04 9.68
CA TRP A 123 -6.78 33.50 10.10
C TRP A 123 -6.87 33.67 11.63
N PRO A 124 -6.64 34.87 12.16
CA PRO A 124 -6.60 35.11 13.61
C PRO A 124 -7.95 34.88 14.31
N GLU A 125 -9.07 34.91 13.59
CA GLU A 125 -10.39 34.55 14.11
C GLU A 125 -10.47 33.05 14.46
N LEU A 126 -9.90 32.20 13.61
CA LEU A 126 -9.84 30.76 13.85
C LEU A 126 -8.96 30.43 15.06
N LYS A 127 -7.84 31.15 15.22
CA LYS A 127 -6.97 31.02 16.40
C LYS A 127 -7.73 31.35 17.69
N LYS A 128 -8.42 32.50 17.72
CA LYS A 128 -9.25 32.91 18.87
C LYS A 128 -10.33 31.88 19.20
N PHE A 129 -10.94 31.27 18.18
CA PHE A 129 -11.91 30.19 18.36
C PHE A 129 -11.25 28.94 18.97
N GLY A 130 -10.10 28.52 18.45
CA GLY A 130 -9.35 27.36 18.97
C GLY A 130 -8.89 27.55 20.41
N ASP A 131 -8.48 28.77 20.79
CA ASP A 131 -8.00 29.08 22.13
C ASP A 131 -9.09 28.98 23.21
N GLN A 132 -10.38 29.03 22.84
CA GLN A 132 -11.49 28.79 23.77
C GLN A 132 -11.53 27.37 24.33
N PHE A 133 -10.90 26.41 23.63
CA PHE A 133 -10.88 25.00 23.99
C PHE A 133 -9.53 24.51 24.51
N ARG A 134 -8.55 25.41 24.66
CA ARG A 134 -7.18 25.09 25.08
C ARG A 134 -6.92 25.53 26.51
N THR A 135 -6.09 24.78 27.21
CA THR A 135 -5.52 25.23 28.48
C THR A 135 -4.45 26.31 28.24
N PRO A 136 -4.16 27.20 29.22
CA PRO A 136 -3.10 28.20 29.09
C PRO A 136 -1.72 27.61 28.71
N GLU A 137 -1.42 26.40 29.20
CA GLU A 137 -0.20 25.66 28.87
C GLU A 137 -0.16 25.15 27.41
N GLU A 138 -1.31 24.89 26.81
CA GLU A 138 -1.41 24.44 25.42
C GLU A 138 -1.32 25.61 24.43
N ILE A 139 -1.91 26.76 24.78
CA ILE A 139 -1.81 27.99 23.99
C ILE A 139 -0.34 28.40 23.83
N THR A 140 0.40 28.45 24.94
CA THR A 140 1.83 28.79 24.94
C THR A 140 2.68 27.82 24.11
N LYS A 141 2.36 26.51 24.13
CA LYS A 141 3.04 25.50 23.29
C LYS A 141 2.74 25.67 21.81
N VAL A 142 1.52 26.02 21.45
CA VAL A 142 1.13 26.27 20.05
C VAL A 142 1.83 27.52 19.53
N ASP A 143 1.80 28.60 20.30
CA ASP A 143 2.46 29.87 19.97
C ASP A 143 3.98 29.70 19.77
N ALA A 144 4.63 28.95 20.66
CA ALA A 144 6.05 28.64 20.53
C ALA A 144 6.37 27.86 19.25
N ARG A 145 5.49 26.94 18.82
CA ARG A 145 5.66 26.16 17.58
C ARG A 145 5.45 27.01 16.33
N VAL A 146 4.45 27.90 16.32
CA VAL A 146 4.22 28.84 15.22
C VAL A 146 5.40 29.80 15.09
N ALA A 147 5.89 30.36 16.20
CA ALA A 147 7.06 31.23 16.21
C ALA A 147 8.34 30.54 15.70
N ALA A 148 8.60 29.31 16.17
CA ALA A 148 9.76 28.52 15.72
C ALA A 148 9.68 28.08 14.25
N ARG A 149 8.49 28.09 13.65
CA ARG A 149 8.29 27.84 12.22
C ARG A 149 8.55 29.11 11.42
N LYS A 150 7.97 30.25 11.83
CA LYS A 150 8.20 31.55 11.20
C LYS A 150 9.68 31.93 11.14
N ALA A 151 10.43 31.63 12.21
CA ALA A 151 11.87 31.80 12.26
C ALA A 151 12.67 30.90 11.30
N ARG A 152 12.11 29.76 10.88
CA ARG A 152 12.74 28.86 9.89
C ARG A 152 12.37 29.20 8.45
N SER A 153 11.31 29.97 8.24
CA SER A 153 10.82 30.40 6.93
C SER A 153 11.29 31.79 6.51
N GLN A 154 11.97 32.52 7.41
CA GLN A 154 12.66 33.76 7.07
C GLN A 154 14.11 33.43 6.64
N PRO A 155 14.56 33.87 5.45
CA PRO A 155 15.91 33.61 4.94
C PRO A 155 17.00 34.35 5.72
#